data_AF-A0AAX1XAL8-F1
#
_entry.id   AF-A0AAX1XAL8-F1
#
_cell.length_a   1.000
_cell.length_b   1.000
_cell.length_c   1.000
_cell.angle_alpha   90.00
_cell.angle_beta   90.00
_cell.angle_gamma   90.00
#
_symmetry.space_group_name_H-M   'P 1'
#
loop_
_entity.id
_entity.type
_entity.pdbx_description
1 polymer ?
#
loop_
_entity_poly.entity_id
_entity_poly.type
_entity_poly.pdbx_seq_one_letter_code
_entity_poly.pdbx_strand_id
1 'polypeptide(L)'
;MRLIVYILVFPDLNLLDLSGPLQVLSSANELSREAGADAPYDIRVVARGGRSVRTSTGISLSTQPLAPIDAPADTVIVAGGAGVDAAARCADTLAWLRAHARQARRVVSICNGAFLLAACGLLDGRRAVTHWQCCDALARRHPRVRVEHAPIFVQDGPIWTSAGVTAGIDLCLRLVSNDCGHTLALALARYLVVFLVRPGSQAQFSESIEMQSASGQFADLHAWIRRHLRADLSVPTLAARVNMSERSFVRHYRNAFGTTPAKAVERIRVETARNLLGETALPVKQIAQRCGFGSVATLRRSFARAFDTSLHEYRERFRQA
;
A
#
# COMPACT_ATOMS: atom_id res chain seq x y z
N MET A 1 -25.87 -13.83 8.11
CA MET A 1 -25.62 -14.29 6.72
C MET A 1 -24.16 -14.05 6.41
N ARG A 2 -23.44 -15.04 5.85
CA ARG A 2 -22.01 -14.92 5.53
C ARG A 2 -21.81 -14.18 4.21
N LEU A 3 -20.87 -13.26 4.15
CA LEU A 3 -20.48 -12.55 2.93
C LEU A 3 -19.65 -13.48 2.05
N ILE A 4 -20.06 -13.67 0.79
CA ILE A 4 -19.36 -14.52 -0.16
C ILE A 4 -18.20 -13.75 -0.78
N VAL A 5 -16.98 -14.26 -0.58
CA VAL A 5 -15.75 -13.65 -1.08
C VAL A 5 -15.06 -14.58 -2.06
N TYR A 6 -14.90 -14.13 -3.30
CA TYR A 6 -14.05 -14.80 -4.28
C TYR A 6 -12.69 -14.12 -4.37
N ILE A 7 -11.61 -14.88 -4.16
CA ILE A 7 -10.25 -14.41 -4.43
C ILE A 7 -9.77 -15.05 -5.73
N LEU A 8 -9.74 -14.25 -6.80
CA LEU A 8 -9.28 -14.65 -8.12
C LEU A 8 -7.75 -14.69 -8.16
N VAL A 9 -7.22 -15.86 -8.48
CA VAL A 9 -5.79 -16.10 -8.63
C VAL A 9 -5.48 -16.70 -10.01
N PHE A 10 -4.21 -16.63 -10.40
CA PHE A 10 -3.72 -17.07 -11.71
C PHE A 10 -2.26 -17.54 -11.60
N PRO A 11 -1.75 -18.35 -12.56
CA PRO A 11 -0.35 -18.76 -12.57
C PRO A 11 0.61 -17.59 -12.40
N ASP A 12 1.68 -17.78 -11.64
CA ASP A 12 2.67 -16.75 -11.30
C ASP A 12 2.11 -15.55 -10.51
N LEU A 13 1.03 -15.75 -9.75
CA LEU A 13 0.60 -14.77 -8.76
C LEU A 13 1.68 -14.53 -7.70
N ASN A 14 1.70 -13.32 -7.12
CA ASN A 14 2.47 -13.05 -5.93
C ASN A 14 1.77 -13.69 -4.73
N LEU A 15 2.44 -14.61 -4.03
CA LEU A 15 1.83 -15.37 -2.93
C LEU A 15 1.25 -14.45 -1.84
N LEU A 16 1.94 -13.37 -1.51
CA LEU A 16 1.51 -12.46 -0.44
C LEU A 16 0.27 -11.63 -0.81
N ASP A 17 0.05 -11.38 -2.11
CA ASP A 17 -1.17 -10.71 -2.60
C ASP A 17 -2.42 -11.58 -2.45
N LEU A 18 -2.25 -12.89 -2.27
CA LEU A 18 -3.31 -13.82 -1.88
C LEU A 18 -3.31 -14.03 -0.36
N SER A 19 -2.17 -14.47 0.20
CA SER A 19 -2.13 -14.98 1.57
C SER A 19 -2.39 -13.91 2.61
N GLY A 20 -1.99 -12.65 2.37
CA GLY A 20 -2.31 -11.52 3.25
C GLY A 20 -3.83 -11.30 3.37
N PRO A 21 -4.54 -10.97 2.27
CA PRO A 21 -6.00 -10.86 2.27
C PRO A 21 -6.72 -12.08 2.82
N LEU A 22 -6.29 -13.28 2.42
CA LEU A 22 -6.87 -14.55 2.88
C LEU A 22 -6.72 -14.71 4.39
N GLN A 23 -5.54 -14.43 4.96
CA GLN A 23 -5.28 -14.54 6.39
C GLN A 23 -6.14 -13.57 7.19
N VAL A 24 -6.29 -12.31 6.73
CA VAL A 24 -7.13 -11.31 7.41
C VAL A 24 -8.59 -11.80 7.50
N LEU A 25 -9.16 -12.23 6.37
CA LEU A 25 -10.55 -12.67 6.34
C LEU A 25 -10.77 -13.97 7.12
N SER A 26 -9.82 -14.92 7.06
CA SER A 26 -9.88 -16.16 7.82
C SER A 26 -9.76 -15.92 9.33
N SER A 27 -8.83 -15.07 9.77
CA SER A 27 -8.71 -14.74 11.19
C SER A 27 -9.88 -13.91 11.71
N ALA A 28 -10.55 -13.11 10.87
CA ALA A 28 -11.82 -12.49 11.23
C ALA A 28 -12.90 -13.55 11.53
N ASN A 29 -12.93 -14.66 10.76
CA ASN A 29 -13.81 -15.79 11.02
C ASN A 29 -13.47 -16.51 12.33
N GLU A 30 -12.18 -16.73 12.62
CA GLU A 30 -11.72 -17.37 13.85
C GLU A 30 -12.11 -16.55 15.08
N LEU A 31 -11.73 -15.26 15.11
CA LEU A 31 -12.04 -14.36 16.23
C LEU A 31 -13.55 -14.18 16.43
N SER A 32 -14.35 -14.17 15.36
CA SER A 32 -15.82 -14.10 15.50
C SER A 32 -16.38 -15.34 16.19
N ARG A 33 -15.88 -16.54 15.84
CA ARG A 33 -16.29 -17.80 16.48
C ARG A 33 -15.87 -17.86 17.94
N GLU A 34 -14.66 -17.40 18.26
CA GLU A 34 -14.17 -17.31 19.64
C GLU A 34 -15.05 -16.38 20.50
N ALA A 35 -15.60 -15.32 19.88
CA ALA A 35 -16.56 -14.43 20.52
C ALA A 35 -18.01 -14.97 20.55
N GLY A 36 -18.24 -16.22 20.13
CA GLY A 36 -19.56 -16.84 20.10
C GLY A 36 -20.49 -16.38 18.97
N ALA A 37 -19.94 -15.72 17.95
CA ALA A 37 -20.67 -15.23 16.78
C ALA A 37 -20.44 -16.09 15.53
N ASP A 38 -21.32 -15.95 14.55
CA ASP A 38 -21.16 -16.59 13.25
C ASP A 38 -19.94 -16.03 12.49
N ALA A 39 -19.24 -16.90 11.76
CA ALA A 39 -18.17 -16.49 10.85
C ALA A 39 -18.70 -15.54 9.75
N PRO A 40 -18.17 -14.31 9.61
CA PRO A 40 -18.68 -13.31 8.67
C PRO A 40 -18.42 -13.62 7.19
N TYR A 41 -17.41 -14.42 6.84
CA TYR A 41 -17.00 -14.64 5.44
C TYR A 41 -17.06 -16.10 5.01
N ASP A 42 -17.56 -16.35 3.80
CA ASP A 42 -17.33 -17.58 3.03
C ASP A 42 -16.30 -17.28 1.94
N ILE A 43 -15.05 -17.71 2.16
CA ILE A 43 -13.89 -17.32 1.36
C ILE A 43 -13.54 -18.45 0.39
N ARG A 44 -13.50 -18.13 -0.91
CA ARG A 44 -13.23 -19.10 -1.99
C ARG A 44 -12.11 -18.60 -2.87
N VAL A 45 -10.99 -19.32 -2.87
CA VAL A 45 -9.87 -19.06 -3.79
C VAL A 45 -10.17 -19.74 -5.12
N VAL A 46 -10.32 -18.96 -6.18
CA VAL A 46 -10.77 -19.42 -7.50
C VAL A 46 -9.77 -19.14 -8.60
N ALA A 47 -9.66 -20.06 -9.55
CA ALA A 47 -8.80 -19.93 -10.72
C ALA A 47 -9.42 -20.57 -11.96
N ARG A 48 -8.99 -20.14 -13.14
CA ARG A 48 -9.41 -20.76 -14.41
C ARG A 48 -9.00 -22.24 -14.43
N GLY A 49 -9.96 -23.11 -14.72
CA GLY A 49 -9.79 -24.56 -14.78
C GLY A 49 -9.79 -25.30 -13.42
N GLY A 50 -9.68 -24.58 -12.30
CA GLY A 50 -9.57 -25.16 -10.96
C GLY A 50 -8.35 -26.08 -10.78
N ARG A 51 -8.23 -26.67 -9.59
CA ARG A 51 -7.18 -27.64 -9.16
C ARG A 51 -5.96 -27.00 -8.54
N SER A 52 -5.01 -26.51 -9.34
CA SER A 52 -3.77 -25.97 -8.79
C SER A 52 -3.20 -24.82 -9.57
N VAL A 53 -2.71 -23.83 -8.84
CA VAL A 53 -2.03 -22.65 -9.38
C VAL A 53 -0.66 -22.55 -8.75
N ARG A 54 0.39 -22.53 -9.59
CA ARG A 54 1.76 -22.28 -9.15
C ARG A 54 1.99 -20.77 -9.01
N THR A 55 2.45 -20.36 -7.83
CA THR A 55 2.80 -18.97 -7.49
C THR A 55 4.20 -18.61 -8.00
N SER A 56 4.54 -17.32 -8.03
CA SER A 56 5.89 -16.86 -8.40
C SER A 56 7.00 -17.33 -7.45
N THR A 57 6.66 -17.74 -6.22
CA THR A 57 7.60 -18.34 -5.26
C THR A 57 7.86 -19.83 -5.51
N GLY A 58 7.15 -20.42 -6.47
CA GLY A 58 7.23 -21.85 -6.81
C GLY A 58 6.28 -22.75 -6.01
N ILE A 59 5.58 -22.21 -5.01
CA ILE A 59 4.57 -22.95 -4.24
C ILE A 59 3.30 -23.13 -5.10
N SER A 60 2.79 -24.35 -5.14
CA SER A 60 1.52 -24.69 -5.76
C SER A 60 0.38 -24.66 -4.75
N LEU A 61 -0.66 -23.91 -5.06
CA LEU A 61 -1.84 -23.75 -4.22
C LEU A 61 -3.00 -24.55 -4.79
N SER A 62 -3.84 -25.11 -3.93
CA SER A 62 -5.11 -25.70 -4.35
C SER A 62 -6.17 -24.62 -4.55
N THR A 63 -6.93 -24.69 -5.65
CA THR A 63 -7.95 -23.67 -5.99
C THR A 63 -9.22 -24.31 -6.49
N GLN A 64 -10.35 -23.66 -6.21
CA GLN A 64 -11.63 -24.00 -6.83
C GLN A 64 -11.66 -23.50 -8.29
N PRO A 65 -12.46 -24.11 -9.17
CA PRO A 65 -12.74 -23.53 -10.47
C PRO A 65 -13.44 -22.16 -10.32
N LEU A 66 -13.39 -21.35 -11.38
CA LEU A 66 -14.21 -20.15 -11.46
C LEU A 66 -15.69 -20.50 -11.22
N ALA A 67 -16.34 -19.77 -10.32
CA ALA A 67 -17.74 -19.97 -10.01
C ALA A 67 -18.63 -19.72 -11.24
N PRO A 68 -19.84 -20.32 -11.29
CA PRO A 68 -20.85 -19.96 -12.29
C PRO A 68 -21.07 -18.46 -12.36
N ILE A 69 -21.34 -17.93 -13.56
CA ILE A 69 -21.45 -16.49 -13.80
C ILE A 69 -22.59 -15.85 -12.99
N ASP A 70 -23.63 -16.61 -12.67
CA ASP A 70 -24.81 -16.23 -11.89
C ASP A 70 -24.65 -16.51 -10.38
N ALA A 71 -23.51 -17.04 -9.94
CA ALA A 71 -23.26 -17.27 -8.53
C ALA A 71 -23.18 -15.93 -7.77
N PRO A 72 -23.83 -15.83 -6.58
CA PRO A 72 -23.76 -14.63 -5.78
C PRO A 72 -22.34 -14.36 -5.27
N ALA A 73 -21.96 -13.09 -5.25
CA ALA A 73 -20.71 -12.62 -4.68
C ALA A 73 -20.95 -11.32 -3.93
N ASP A 74 -20.43 -11.18 -2.72
CA ASP A 74 -20.41 -9.91 -2.01
C ASP A 74 -19.11 -9.15 -2.28
N THR A 75 -18.00 -9.86 -2.43
CA THR A 75 -16.68 -9.28 -2.68
C THR A 75 -15.89 -10.13 -3.67
N VAL A 76 -15.32 -9.50 -4.68
CA VAL A 76 -14.34 -10.12 -5.59
C VAL A 76 -12.98 -9.48 -5.35
N ILE A 77 -11.97 -10.25 -4.98
CA ILE A 77 -10.60 -9.81 -4.78
C ILE A 77 -9.74 -10.37 -5.90
N VAL A 78 -8.98 -9.52 -6.60
CA VAL A 78 -8.04 -9.92 -7.65
C VAL A 78 -6.62 -9.77 -7.13
N ALA A 79 -5.91 -10.88 -7.02
CA ALA A 79 -4.50 -10.89 -6.64
C ALA A 79 -3.61 -10.29 -7.75
N GLY A 80 -2.42 -9.83 -7.38
CA GLY A 80 -1.39 -9.45 -8.33
C GLY A 80 -0.36 -10.56 -8.58
N GLY A 81 0.64 -10.25 -9.39
CA GLY A 81 1.78 -11.12 -9.68
C GLY A 81 2.33 -10.95 -11.10
N ALA A 82 3.33 -11.75 -11.44
CA ALA A 82 3.96 -11.72 -12.76
C ALA A 82 3.01 -12.21 -13.87
N GLY A 83 2.10 -13.15 -13.55
CA GLY A 83 1.13 -13.68 -14.50
C GLY A 83 -0.04 -12.76 -14.85
N VAL A 84 -0.07 -11.54 -14.29
CA VAL A 84 -1.18 -10.60 -14.43
C VAL A 84 -1.47 -10.25 -15.89
N ASP A 85 -0.42 -10.11 -16.70
CA ASP A 85 -0.54 -9.78 -18.13
C ASP A 85 -1.18 -10.93 -18.92
N ALA A 86 -0.86 -12.18 -18.58
CA ALA A 86 -1.46 -13.36 -19.20
C ALA A 86 -2.93 -13.48 -18.78
N ALA A 87 -3.24 -13.27 -17.50
CA ALA A 87 -4.60 -13.29 -16.98
C ALA A 87 -5.47 -12.16 -17.59
N ALA A 88 -4.91 -10.97 -17.80
CA ALA A 88 -5.57 -9.84 -18.46
C ALA A 88 -5.85 -10.07 -19.96
N ARG A 89 -5.24 -11.07 -20.59
CA ARG A 89 -5.55 -11.50 -21.97
C ARG A 89 -6.50 -12.70 -22.03
N CYS A 90 -6.82 -13.30 -20.90
CA CYS A 90 -7.64 -14.51 -20.85
C CYS A 90 -9.14 -14.17 -20.89
N ALA A 91 -9.80 -14.48 -22.01
CA ALA A 91 -11.21 -14.15 -22.24
C ALA A 91 -12.14 -14.68 -21.13
N ASP A 92 -11.96 -15.94 -20.71
CA ASP A 92 -12.76 -16.57 -19.65
C ASP A 92 -12.64 -15.82 -18.32
N THR A 93 -11.42 -15.42 -17.96
CA THR A 93 -11.13 -14.69 -16.73
C THR A 93 -11.76 -13.30 -16.75
N LEU A 94 -11.64 -12.58 -17.88
CA LEU A 94 -12.24 -11.25 -18.04
C LEU A 94 -13.77 -11.33 -18.03
N ALA A 95 -14.36 -12.31 -18.72
CA ALA A 95 -15.81 -12.51 -18.75
C ALA A 95 -16.36 -12.81 -17.36
N TRP A 96 -15.71 -13.72 -16.64
CA TRP A 96 -16.05 -14.07 -15.26
C TRP A 96 -15.97 -12.85 -14.33
N LEU A 97 -14.87 -12.10 -14.39
CA LEU A 97 -14.66 -10.92 -13.56
C LEU A 97 -15.67 -9.81 -13.86
N ARG A 98 -15.97 -9.52 -15.14
CA ARG A 98 -16.99 -8.53 -15.51
C ARG A 98 -18.37 -8.92 -14.99
N ALA A 99 -18.72 -10.20 -15.07
CA ALA A 99 -20.04 -10.62 -14.63
C ALA A 99 -20.18 -10.56 -13.11
N HIS A 100 -19.19 -11.03 -12.35
CA HIS A 100 -19.23 -10.94 -10.89
C HIS A 100 -19.11 -9.49 -10.39
N ALA A 101 -18.36 -8.64 -11.08
CA ALA A 101 -18.25 -7.21 -10.75
C ALA A 101 -19.58 -6.44 -10.82
N ARG A 102 -20.54 -6.90 -11.63
CA ARG A 102 -21.87 -6.25 -11.74
C ARG A 102 -22.80 -6.54 -10.56
N GLN A 103 -22.56 -7.65 -9.87
CA GLN A 103 -23.43 -8.17 -8.79
C GLN A 103 -22.76 -8.01 -7.43
N ALA A 104 -21.42 -8.01 -7.40
CA ALA A 104 -20.66 -7.82 -6.18
C ALA A 104 -20.88 -6.43 -5.58
N ARG A 105 -21.05 -6.40 -4.25
CA ARG A 105 -21.10 -5.16 -3.48
C ARG A 105 -19.82 -4.34 -3.65
N ARG A 106 -18.69 -5.00 -3.85
CA ARG A 106 -17.39 -4.38 -4.15
C ARG A 106 -16.44 -5.31 -4.89
N VAL A 107 -15.53 -4.69 -5.63
CA VAL A 107 -14.41 -5.35 -6.32
C VAL A 107 -13.11 -4.75 -5.82
N VAL A 108 -12.17 -5.62 -5.49
CA VAL A 108 -10.89 -5.29 -4.88
C VAL A 108 -9.77 -5.74 -5.81
N SER A 109 -8.73 -4.93 -6.00
CA SER A 109 -7.45 -5.42 -6.54
C SER A 109 -6.31 -5.17 -5.59
N ILE A 110 -5.41 -6.15 -5.54
CA ILE A 110 -4.16 -6.07 -4.79
C ILE A 110 -3.01 -5.94 -5.80
N CYS A 111 -2.09 -5.01 -5.55
CA CYS A 111 -0.89 -4.83 -6.38
C CYS A 111 -1.24 -4.49 -7.84
N ASN A 112 -0.55 -5.13 -8.79
CA ASN A 112 -0.83 -5.04 -10.22
C ASN A 112 -2.09 -5.81 -10.66
N GLY A 113 -2.85 -6.45 -9.74
CA GLY A 113 -4.19 -6.95 -10.05
C GLY A 113 -5.12 -5.87 -10.64
N ALA A 114 -4.82 -4.60 -10.38
CA ALA A 114 -5.48 -3.44 -10.99
C ALA A 114 -5.48 -3.46 -12.53
N PHE A 115 -4.48 -4.09 -13.17
CA PHE A 115 -4.45 -4.24 -14.63
C PHE A 115 -5.58 -5.13 -15.17
N LEU A 116 -6.01 -6.17 -14.43
CA LEU A 116 -7.17 -6.96 -14.82
C LEU A 116 -8.46 -6.14 -14.71
N LEU A 117 -8.61 -5.38 -13.64
CA LEU A 117 -9.76 -4.50 -13.45
C LEU A 117 -9.82 -3.45 -14.57
N ALA A 118 -8.67 -2.87 -14.94
CA ALA A 118 -8.56 -1.92 -16.04
C ALA A 118 -8.88 -2.57 -17.40
N ALA A 119 -8.39 -3.78 -17.66
CA ALA A 119 -8.74 -4.56 -18.87
C ALA A 119 -10.23 -4.92 -18.95
N CYS A 120 -10.89 -5.03 -17.81
CA CYS A 120 -12.35 -5.19 -17.73
C CYS A 120 -13.14 -3.88 -17.93
N GLY A 121 -12.47 -2.72 -17.96
CA GLY A 121 -13.11 -1.40 -17.97
C GLY A 121 -13.65 -0.95 -16.61
N LEU A 122 -13.34 -1.68 -15.53
CA LEU A 122 -13.88 -1.40 -14.19
C LEU A 122 -13.26 -0.16 -13.54
N LEU A 123 -12.07 0.26 -14.00
CA LEU A 123 -11.35 1.42 -13.49
C LEU A 123 -11.55 2.69 -14.33
N ASP A 124 -12.32 2.64 -15.41
CA ASP A 124 -12.50 3.79 -16.31
C ASP A 124 -13.16 4.96 -15.56
N GLY A 125 -12.49 6.11 -15.55
CA GLY A 125 -12.94 7.33 -14.86
C GLY A 125 -12.72 7.33 -13.35
N ARG A 126 -12.22 6.23 -12.76
CA ARG A 126 -12.07 6.06 -11.31
C ARG A 126 -10.65 6.33 -10.82
N ARG A 127 -10.55 6.70 -9.56
CA ARG A 127 -9.29 6.73 -8.80
C ARG A 127 -8.86 5.30 -8.48
N ALA A 128 -7.59 5.01 -8.75
CA ALA A 128 -7.04 3.69 -8.44
C ALA A 128 -5.56 3.79 -8.07
N VAL A 129 -5.09 2.86 -7.26
CA VAL A 129 -3.67 2.68 -6.97
C VAL A 129 -3.24 1.26 -7.30
N THR A 130 -1.99 1.12 -7.70
CA THR A 130 -1.33 -0.17 -7.91
C THR A 130 0.05 -0.12 -7.28
N HIS A 131 0.83 -1.18 -7.39
CA HIS A 131 2.22 -1.17 -6.95
C HIS A 131 2.98 -0.04 -7.65
N TRP A 132 3.76 0.74 -6.91
CA TRP A 132 4.49 1.92 -7.40
C TRP A 132 5.23 1.71 -8.74
N GLN A 133 5.93 0.58 -8.91
CA GLN A 133 6.66 0.25 -10.15
C GLN A 133 5.72 0.16 -11.36
N CYS A 134 4.46 -0.11 -11.09
CA CYS A 134 3.43 -0.36 -12.09
C CYS A 134 2.51 0.85 -12.29
N CYS A 135 2.56 1.89 -11.45
CA CYS A 135 1.68 3.07 -11.56
C CYS A 135 1.80 3.75 -12.93
N ASP A 136 3.02 4.03 -13.39
CA ASP A 136 3.23 4.68 -14.69
C ASP A 136 2.82 3.77 -15.85
N ALA A 137 3.05 2.46 -15.72
CA ALA A 137 2.63 1.49 -16.73
C ALA A 137 1.10 1.38 -16.82
N LEU A 138 0.40 1.42 -15.68
CA LEU A 138 -1.06 1.39 -15.63
C LEU A 138 -1.64 2.67 -16.25
N ALA A 139 -1.10 3.83 -15.90
CA ALA A 139 -1.54 5.12 -16.43
C ALA A 139 -1.35 5.21 -17.96
N ARG A 140 -0.22 4.72 -18.48
CA ARG A 140 0.04 4.67 -19.94
C ARG A 140 -0.89 3.71 -20.68
N ARG A 141 -1.11 2.51 -20.15
CA ARG A 141 -1.92 1.47 -20.81
C ARG A 141 -3.42 1.74 -20.71
N HIS A 142 -3.87 2.43 -19.65
CA HIS A 142 -5.27 2.71 -19.38
C HIS A 142 -5.47 4.18 -19.03
N PRO A 143 -5.43 5.10 -20.02
CA PRO A 143 -5.43 6.55 -19.79
C PRO A 143 -6.71 7.10 -19.17
N ARG A 144 -7.80 6.31 -19.14
CA ARG A 144 -9.04 6.68 -18.46
C ARG A 144 -8.99 6.45 -16.94
N VAL A 145 -7.98 5.76 -16.43
CA VAL A 145 -7.80 5.51 -15.00
C VAL A 145 -7.06 6.68 -14.36
N ARG A 146 -7.60 7.20 -13.25
CA ARG A 146 -6.92 8.23 -12.44
C ARG A 146 -5.97 7.53 -11.46
N VAL A 147 -4.76 7.23 -11.93
CA VAL A 147 -3.77 6.49 -11.11
C VAL A 147 -3.17 7.41 -10.05
N GLU A 148 -3.20 6.98 -8.79
CA GLU A 148 -2.54 7.63 -7.66
C GLU A 148 -1.28 6.87 -7.26
N HIS A 149 -0.16 7.57 -7.13
CA HIS A 149 1.15 6.96 -6.82
C HIS A 149 1.47 6.89 -5.32
N ALA A 150 0.91 7.80 -4.54
CA ALA A 150 1.20 7.90 -3.11
C ALA A 150 0.48 6.85 -2.24
N PRO A 151 -0.86 6.68 -2.30
CA PRO A 151 -1.59 5.91 -1.30
C PRO A 151 -1.25 4.41 -1.30
N ILE A 152 -1.33 3.76 -0.14
CA ILE A 152 -1.26 2.30 -0.03
C ILE A 152 -2.55 1.62 -0.47
N PHE A 153 -3.71 2.29 -0.35
CA PHE A 153 -4.96 1.87 -0.95
C PHE A 153 -5.91 3.05 -1.21
N VAL A 154 -6.79 2.88 -2.20
CA VAL A 154 -7.84 3.83 -2.57
C VAL A 154 -9.17 3.09 -2.63
N GLN A 155 -10.20 3.70 -2.05
CA GLN A 155 -11.60 3.34 -2.25
C GLN A 155 -12.28 4.41 -3.12
N ASP A 156 -12.80 4.00 -4.28
CA ASP A 156 -13.64 4.81 -5.17
C ASP A 156 -14.96 4.08 -5.41
N GLY A 157 -15.96 4.38 -4.58
CA GLY A 157 -17.25 3.71 -4.58
C GLY A 157 -17.13 2.20 -4.30
N PRO A 158 -17.61 1.33 -5.21
CA PRO A 158 -17.51 -0.12 -5.06
C PRO A 158 -16.14 -0.68 -5.45
N ILE A 159 -15.23 0.15 -5.98
CA ILE A 159 -13.90 -0.30 -6.42
C ILE A 159 -12.84 0.08 -5.39
N TRP A 160 -12.07 -0.91 -4.97
CA TRP A 160 -11.02 -0.78 -3.97
C TRP A 160 -9.71 -1.29 -4.55
N THR A 161 -8.64 -0.52 -4.46
CA THR A 161 -7.35 -0.90 -5.06
C THR A 161 -6.24 -0.67 -4.04
N SER A 162 -5.24 -1.54 -3.99
CA SER A 162 -4.06 -1.38 -3.12
C SER A 162 -2.74 -1.52 -3.86
N ALA A 163 -1.70 -0.94 -3.27
CA ALA A 163 -0.31 -1.05 -3.69
C ALA A 163 0.23 -2.49 -3.76
N GLY A 164 -0.41 -3.44 -3.07
CA GLY A 164 0.01 -4.84 -3.05
C GLY A 164 0.86 -5.24 -1.87
N VAL A 165 1.34 -6.49 -1.91
CA VAL A 165 2.23 -7.07 -0.89
C VAL A 165 1.54 -6.97 0.48
N THR A 166 2.08 -6.20 1.42
CA THR A 166 1.46 -6.03 2.74
C THR A 166 0.29 -5.04 2.72
N ALA A 167 0.19 -4.14 1.75
CA ALA A 167 -0.93 -3.19 1.66
C ALA A 167 -2.28 -3.89 1.41
N GLY A 168 -2.26 -5.14 0.94
CA GLY A 168 -3.46 -5.98 0.87
C GLY A 168 -4.02 -6.35 2.25
N ILE A 169 -3.15 -6.48 3.26
CA ILE A 169 -3.56 -6.69 4.65
C ILE A 169 -4.26 -5.43 5.16
N ASP A 170 -3.65 -4.26 4.96
CA ASP A 170 -4.20 -2.96 5.37
C ASP A 170 -5.59 -2.72 4.74
N LEU A 171 -5.75 -2.99 3.43
CA LEU A 171 -7.04 -2.89 2.75
C LEU A 171 -8.07 -3.86 3.33
N CYS A 172 -7.72 -5.13 3.54
CA CYS A 172 -8.67 -6.12 4.08
C CYS A 172 -9.06 -5.85 5.54
N LEU A 173 -8.16 -5.29 6.36
CA LEU A 173 -8.53 -4.81 7.70
C LEU A 173 -9.60 -3.72 7.62
N ARG A 174 -9.51 -2.83 6.63
CA ARG A 174 -10.55 -1.83 6.38
C ARG A 174 -11.87 -2.47 5.90
N LEU A 175 -11.83 -3.53 5.10
CA LEU A 175 -13.04 -4.28 4.75
C LEU A 175 -13.70 -4.87 6.00
N VAL A 176 -12.93 -5.54 6.86
CA VAL A 176 -13.44 -6.11 8.12
C VAL A 176 -14.02 -5.03 9.02
N SER A 177 -13.35 -3.87 9.13
CA SER A 177 -13.89 -2.75 9.90
C SER A 177 -15.22 -2.22 9.35
N ASN A 178 -15.39 -2.21 8.03
CA ASN A 178 -16.64 -1.76 7.40
C ASN A 178 -17.76 -2.81 7.54
N ASP A 179 -17.43 -4.10 7.56
CA ASP A 179 -18.41 -5.19 7.55
C ASP A 179 -18.86 -5.62 8.94
N CYS A 180 -17.90 -5.69 9.87
CA CYS A 180 -18.08 -6.27 11.20
C CYS A 180 -17.87 -5.24 12.32
N GLY A 181 -17.58 -3.99 11.97
CA GLY A 181 -17.33 -2.92 12.93
C GLY A 181 -15.89 -2.85 13.42
N HIS A 182 -15.60 -1.74 14.10
CA HIS A 182 -14.25 -1.37 14.51
C HIS A 182 -13.64 -2.32 15.55
N THR A 183 -14.44 -2.85 16.48
CA THR A 183 -13.98 -3.71 17.56
C THR A 183 -13.32 -4.99 17.04
N LEU A 184 -13.96 -5.68 16.09
CA LEU A 184 -13.39 -6.90 15.50
C LEU A 184 -12.13 -6.57 14.69
N ALA A 185 -12.13 -5.47 13.93
CA ALA A 185 -10.97 -5.05 13.16
C ALA A 185 -9.76 -4.76 14.07
N LEU A 186 -9.96 -4.09 15.21
CA LEU A 186 -8.90 -3.83 16.18
C LEU A 186 -8.37 -5.12 16.82
N ALA A 187 -9.26 -6.04 17.21
CA ALA A 187 -8.86 -7.36 17.71
C ALA A 187 -8.03 -8.12 16.68
N LEU A 188 -8.43 -8.07 15.41
CA LEU A 188 -7.74 -8.71 14.30
C LEU A 188 -6.36 -8.10 14.02
N ALA A 189 -6.24 -6.77 14.04
CA ALA A 189 -4.95 -6.11 13.88
C ALA A 189 -3.98 -6.46 15.02
N ARG A 190 -4.48 -6.52 16.27
CA ARG A 190 -3.71 -6.99 17.43
C ARG A 190 -3.28 -8.45 17.27
N TYR A 191 -4.20 -9.32 16.86
CA TYR A 191 -3.95 -10.74 16.64
C TYR A 191 -2.86 -10.99 15.58
N LEU A 192 -2.92 -10.24 14.47
CA LEU A 192 -1.96 -10.33 13.37
C LEU A 192 -0.66 -9.54 13.63
N VAL A 193 -0.55 -8.83 14.76
CA VAL A 193 0.59 -7.99 15.12
C VAL A 193 0.89 -6.95 14.02
N VAL A 194 -0.16 -6.29 13.55
CA VAL A 194 -0.09 -5.23 12.53
C VAL A 194 -0.79 -3.96 13.04
N PHE A 195 -0.44 -2.82 12.45
CA PHE A 195 -1.17 -1.59 12.73
C PHE A 195 -2.60 -1.69 12.18
N LEU A 196 -3.60 -1.31 12.98
CA LEU A 196 -4.99 -1.29 12.55
C LEU A 196 -5.22 -0.31 11.37
N VAL A 197 -4.51 0.81 11.38
CA VAL A 197 -4.58 1.81 10.31
C VAL A 197 -3.16 2.29 10.00
N ARG A 198 -2.64 1.85 8.85
CA ARG A 198 -1.82 2.74 8.02
C ARG A 198 -2.79 3.64 7.24
N PRO A 199 -2.69 4.97 7.31
CA PRO A 199 -3.57 5.85 6.53
C PRO A 199 -3.55 5.43 5.06
N GLY A 200 -4.69 5.36 4.39
CA GLY A 200 -4.73 5.04 2.96
C GLY A 200 -3.83 5.97 2.14
N SER A 201 -3.71 7.23 2.55
CA SER A 201 -2.82 8.26 2.00
C SER A 201 -1.33 8.09 2.35
N GLN A 202 -0.97 7.11 3.18
CA GLN A 202 0.41 6.80 3.49
C GLN A 202 1.13 6.37 2.22
N ALA A 203 2.33 6.94 1.99
CA ALA A 203 3.21 6.55 0.92
C ALA A 203 3.46 5.02 0.94
N GLN A 204 3.44 4.38 -0.24
CA GLN A 204 3.71 2.94 -0.39
C GLN A 204 5.08 2.52 0.18
N PHE A 205 6.04 3.46 0.23
CA PHE A 205 7.35 3.30 0.85
C PHE A 205 7.51 4.28 2.00
N SER A 206 8.27 3.87 3.02
CA SER A 206 9.04 4.85 3.78
C SER A 206 10.21 5.30 2.92
N GLU A 207 10.55 6.59 2.89
CA GLU A 207 11.72 7.06 2.13
C GLU A 207 13.03 6.43 2.65
N SER A 208 13.04 5.84 3.85
CA SER A 208 14.13 4.96 4.30
C SER A 208 14.43 3.84 3.31
N ILE A 209 13.41 3.22 2.70
CA ILE A 209 13.56 2.15 1.73
C ILE A 209 13.90 2.72 0.33
N GLU A 210 13.29 3.81 -0.11
CA GLU A 210 13.66 4.48 -1.38
C GLU A 210 15.14 4.92 -1.39
N MET A 211 15.62 5.47 -0.27
CA MET A 211 17.00 5.91 -0.11
C MET A 211 18.00 4.75 0.04
N GLN A 212 17.55 3.59 0.53
CA GLN A 212 18.35 2.36 0.57
C GLN A 212 18.39 1.64 -0.78
N SER A 213 17.33 1.76 -1.59
CA SER A 213 17.16 1.05 -2.87
C SER A 213 17.88 1.71 -4.04
N ALA A 214 18.21 3.00 -3.95
CA ALA A 214 19.11 3.68 -4.88
C ALA A 214 20.59 3.38 -4.57
N SER A 215 20.87 2.10 -4.37
CA SER A 215 22.14 1.54 -3.98
C SER A 215 23.21 1.87 -5.02
N GLY A 216 24.22 2.60 -4.58
CA GLY A 216 25.40 2.90 -5.38
C GLY A 216 26.16 4.09 -4.83
N GLN A 217 25.67 5.30 -5.11
CA GLN A 217 26.48 6.53 -4.92
C GLN A 217 26.09 7.37 -3.69
N PHE A 218 24.84 7.30 -3.22
CA PHE A 218 24.32 8.22 -2.19
C PHE A 218 23.72 7.53 -0.97
N ALA A 219 23.75 6.20 -0.89
CA ALA A 219 23.22 5.45 0.24
C ALA A 219 23.91 5.83 1.56
N ASP A 220 25.24 5.91 1.57
CA ASP A 220 26.02 6.34 2.73
C ASP A 220 25.74 7.80 3.11
N LEU A 221 25.50 8.66 2.11
CA LEU A 221 25.12 10.04 2.34
C LEU A 221 23.77 10.13 3.07
N HIS A 222 22.78 9.35 2.65
CA HIS A 222 21.46 9.31 3.30
C HIS A 222 21.51 8.70 4.69
N ALA A 223 22.27 7.62 4.87
CA ALA A 223 22.50 7.01 6.18
C ALA A 223 23.22 7.98 7.13
N TRP A 224 24.13 8.81 6.61
CA TRP A 224 24.77 9.85 7.40
C TRP A 224 23.81 11.00 7.73
N ILE A 225 23.03 11.50 6.76
CA ILE A 225 22.03 12.56 6.98
C ILE A 225 21.06 12.18 8.10
N ARG A 226 20.54 10.94 8.09
CA ARG A 226 19.62 10.43 9.13
C ARG A 226 20.22 10.49 10.54
N ARG A 227 21.53 10.26 10.68
CA ARG A 227 22.24 10.33 11.96
C ARG A 227 22.62 11.76 12.36
N HIS A 228 22.60 12.71 11.42
CA HIS A 228 23.14 14.06 11.60
C HIS A 228 22.14 15.15 11.16
N LEU A 229 20.83 14.95 11.45
CA LEU A 229 19.79 15.88 11.00
C LEU A 229 19.96 17.32 11.47
N ARG A 230 20.67 17.51 12.60
CA ARG A 230 20.99 18.80 13.21
C ARG A 230 22.24 19.47 12.63
N ALA A 231 23.04 18.76 11.84
CA ALA A 231 24.22 19.32 11.22
C ALA A 231 23.84 20.31 10.09
N ASP A 232 24.83 21.02 9.57
CA ASP A 232 24.65 21.71 8.30
C ASP A 232 24.49 20.67 7.17
N LEU A 233 23.31 20.66 6.57
CA LEU A 233 22.93 19.77 5.46
C LEU A 233 22.70 20.57 4.17
N SER A 234 23.39 21.71 4.05
CA SER A 234 23.40 22.52 2.84
C SER A 234 23.99 21.75 1.64
N VAL A 235 23.61 22.17 0.42
CA VAL A 235 24.13 21.57 -0.81
C VAL A 235 25.67 21.61 -0.88
N PRO A 236 26.37 22.72 -0.52
CA PRO A 236 27.82 22.74 -0.44
C PRO A 236 28.40 21.65 0.48
N THR A 237 27.86 21.53 1.70
CA THR A 237 28.35 20.58 2.71
C THR A 237 28.13 19.13 2.29
N LEU A 238 26.98 18.83 1.69
CA LEU A 238 26.70 17.48 1.19
C LEU A 238 27.51 17.14 -0.06
N ALA A 239 27.75 18.11 -0.95
CA ALA A 239 28.58 17.92 -2.14
C ALA A 239 30.04 17.62 -1.77
N ALA A 240 30.60 18.36 -0.81
CA ALA A 240 31.93 18.10 -0.27
C ALA A 240 32.03 16.70 0.33
N ARG A 241 30.99 16.23 1.04
CA ARG A 241 30.96 14.91 1.67
C ARG A 241 31.04 13.75 0.67
N VAL A 242 30.58 13.95 -0.55
CA VAL A 242 30.64 12.95 -1.64
C VAL A 242 31.75 13.25 -2.65
N ASN A 243 32.67 14.16 -2.33
CA ASN A 243 33.79 14.58 -3.18
C ASN A 243 33.33 15.07 -4.57
N MET A 244 32.27 15.86 -4.62
CA MET A 244 31.75 16.45 -5.85
C MET A 244 31.65 17.98 -5.75
N SER A 245 31.75 18.65 -6.89
CA SER A 245 31.31 20.04 -6.99
C SER A 245 29.79 20.13 -6.82
N GLU A 246 29.29 21.26 -6.32
CA GLU A 246 27.85 21.47 -6.08
C GLU A 246 26.98 21.21 -7.32
N ARG A 247 27.41 21.71 -8.49
CA ARG A 247 26.69 21.49 -9.77
C ARG A 247 26.64 20.02 -10.13
N SER A 248 27.76 19.31 -9.97
CA SER A 248 27.83 17.88 -10.28
C SER A 248 26.95 17.09 -9.31
N PHE A 249 27.03 17.37 -8.02
CA PHE A 249 26.22 16.72 -6.99
C PHE A 249 24.73 16.89 -7.26
N VAL A 250 24.23 18.12 -7.46
CA VAL A 250 22.80 18.37 -7.71
C VAL A 250 22.32 17.64 -8.97
N ARG A 251 23.14 17.63 -10.03
CA ARG A 251 22.80 16.94 -11.29
C ARG A 251 22.72 15.42 -11.10
N HIS A 252 23.76 14.80 -10.56
CA HIS A 252 23.78 13.34 -10.33
C HIS A 252 22.68 12.91 -9.38
N TYR A 253 22.44 13.69 -8.33
CA TYR A 253 21.38 13.43 -7.37
C TYR A 253 19.99 13.51 -8.02
N ARG A 254 19.71 14.54 -8.85
CA ARG A 254 18.45 14.63 -9.59
C ARG A 254 18.26 13.48 -10.56
N ASN A 255 19.33 13.07 -11.27
CA ASN A 255 19.26 11.95 -12.20
C ASN A 255 18.97 10.63 -11.48
N ALA A 256 19.54 10.43 -10.28
CA ALA A 256 19.35 9.22 -9.50
C ALA A 256 17.99 9.16 -8.77
N PHE A 257 17.49 10.31 -8.26
CA PHE A 257 16.34 10.34 -7.34
C PHE A 257 15.13 11.15 -7.82
N GLY A 258 15.20 11.76 -9.01
CA GLY A 258 14.14 12.63 -9.54
C GLY A 258 13.87 13.91 -8.72
N THR A 259 14.68 14.20 -7.70
CA THR A 259 14.49 15.32 -6.78
C THR A 259 15.80 16.03 -6.44
N THR A 260 15.73 17.19 -5.79
CA THR A 260 16.91 17.94 -5.33
C THR A 260 17.41 17.43 -3.97
N PRO A 261 18.72 17.53 -3.68
CA PRO A 261 19.26 17.20 -2.36
C PRO A 261 18.55 17.93 -1.20
N ALA A 262 18.25 19.22 -1.35
CA ALA A 262 17.58 20.02 -0.33
C ALA A 262 16.16 19.49 0.01
N LYS A 263 15.37 19.15 -1.02
CA LYS A 263 14.04 18.52 -0.83
C LYS A 263 14.15 17.15 -0.16
N ALA A 264 15.16 16.36 -0.51
CA ALA A 264 15.37 15.06 0.13
C ALA A 264 15.73 15.21 1.62
N VAL A 265 16.60 16.16 1.97
CA VAL A 265 16.89 16.48 3.38
C VAL A 265 15.63 16.91 4.12
N GLU A 266 14.84 17.82 3.55
CA GLU A 266 13.57 18.25 4.15
C GLU A 266 12.66 17.05 4.43
N ARG A 267 12.52 16.14 3.46
CA ARG A 267 11.66 14.96 3.62
C ARG A 267 12.18 13.98 4.67
N ILE A 268 13.48 13.67 4.72
CA ILE A 268 14.08 12.85 5.80
C ILE A 268 13.79 13.45 7.18
N ARG A 269 13.92 14.77 7.31
CA ARG A 269 13.62 15.46 8.58
C ARG A 269 12.14 15.32 8.96
N VAL A 270 11.23 15.48 7.99
CA VAL A 270 9.78 15.34 8.18
C VAL A 270 9.40 13.90 8.55
N GLU A 271 9.99 12.89 7.91
CA GLU A 271 9.77 11.48 8.26
C GLU A 271 10.26 11.14 9.66
N THR A 272 11.45 11.63 10.03
CA THR A 272 11.98 11.41 11.38
C THR A 272 11.07 12.05 12.43
N ALA A 273 10.52 13.23 12.12
CA ALA A 273 9.54 13.88 12.99
C ALA A 273 8.26 13.05 13.11
N ARG A 274 7.78 12.46 12.01
CA ARG A 274 6.64 11.54 12.01
C ARG A 274 6.85 10.37 12.96
N ASN A 275 8.00 9.71 12.88
CA ASN A 275 8.32 8.57 13.74
C ASN A 275 8.37 9.00 15.21
N LEU A 276 9.07 10.09 15.54
CA LEU A 276 9.14 10.62 16.91
C LEU A 276 7.77 11.05 17.46
N LEU A 277 6.85 11.53 16.62
CA LEU A 277 5.50 11.89 17.04
C LEU A 277 4.67 10.66 17.44
N GLY A 278 4.87 9.53 16.76
CA GLY A 278 4.16 8.27 17.02
C GLY A 278 4.80 7.41 18.11
N GLU A 279 6.12 7.43 18.25
CA GLU A 279 6.87 6.57 19.17
C GLU A 279 7.16 7.22 20.53
N THR A 280 7.00 8.54 20.64
CA THR A 280 7.39 9.28 21.86
C THR A 280 6.38 10.35 22.29
N ALA A 281 6.36 10.62 23.60
CA ALA A 281 5.61 11.72 24.19
C ALA A 281 6.35 13.08 24.12
N LEU A 282 7.45 13.20 23.36
CA LEU A 282 8.28 14.40 23.35
C LEU A 282 7.49 15.65 22.89
N PRO A 283 7.68 16.81 23.54
CA PRO A 283 7.08 18.06 23.08
C PRO A 283 7.45 18.36 21.61
N VAL A 284 6.50 18.90 20.84
CA VAL A 284 6.72 19.21 19.40
C VAL A 284 7.93 20.10 19.17
N LYS A 285 8.23 21.01 20.11
CA LYS A 285 9.43 21.85 20.10
C LYS A 285 10.72 21.03 20.14
N GLN A 286 10.77 19.98 20.96
CA GLN A 286 11.92 19.08 21.04
C GLN A 286 12.05 18.21 19.79
N ILE A 287 10.93 17.76 19.22
CA ILE A 287 10.92 17.00 17.95
C ILE A 287 11.47 17.86 16.81
N ALA A 288 10.99 19.11 16.68
CA ALA A 288 11.51 20.04 15.68
C ALA A 288 13.03 20.20 15.79
N GLN A 289 13.55 20.39 17.01
CA GLN A 289 14.98 20.51 17.26
C GLN A 289 15.76 19.22 16.93
N ARG A 290 15.27 18.05 17.35
CA ARG A 290 15.92 16.75 17.07
C ARG A 290 15.97 16.44 15.59
N CYS A 291 14.94 16.81 14.85
CA CYS A 291 14.87 16.64 13.40
C CYS A 291 15.59 17.76 12.63
N GLY A 292 16.24 18.72 13.30
CA GLY A 292 17.02 19.77 12.64
C GLY A 292 16.18 20.85 11.95
N PHE A 293 14.93 21.05 12.37
CA PHE A 293 14.15 22.21 11.95
C PHE A 293 14.53 23.43 12.80
N GLY A 294 14.73 24.58 12.13
CA GLY A 294 15.01 25.85 12.81
C GLY A 294 13.82 26.41 13.61
N SER A 295 12.59 25.95 13.32
CA SER A 295 11.40 26.34 14.08
C SER A 295 10.30 25.29 14.00
N VAL A 296 9.40 25.30 15.00
CA VAL A 296 8.17 24.49 14.99
C VAL A 296 7.26 24.87 13.83
N ALA A 297 7.24 26.14 13.42
CA ALA A 297 6.43 26.60 12.29
C ALA A 297 6.91 25.99 10.96
N THR A 298 8.23 25.84 10.78
CA THR A 298 8.80 25.15 9.61
C THR A 298 8.43 23.67 9.62
N LEU A 299 8.59 22.99 10.76
CA LEU A 299 8.15 21.59 10.90
C LEU A 299 6.67 21.43 10.54
N ARG A 300 5.77 22.26 11.10
CA ARG A 300 4.33 22.20 10.82
C ARG A 300 4.02 22.31 9.33
N ARG A 301 4.63 23.28 8.64
CA ARG A 301 4.42 23.50 7.20
C ARG A 301 4.95 22.33 6.37
N SER A 302 6.17 21.87 6.63
CA SER A 302 6.76 20.76 5.89
C SER A 302 6.02 19.45 6.14
N PHE A 303 5.54 19.22 7.37
CA PHE A 303 4.75 18.04 7.73
C PHE A 303 3.37 18.04 7.07
N ALA A 304 2.64 19.14 7.14
CA ALA A 304 1.33 19.27 6.49
C ALA A 304 1.44 19.07 4.97
N ARG A 305 2.48 19.64 4.34
CA ARG A 305 2.74 19.45 2.90
C ARG A 305 3.03 17.98 2.54
N ALA A 306 3.68 17.24 3.43
CA ALA A 306 4.10 15.86 3.16
C ALA A 306 3.02 14.82 3.46
N PHE A 307 2.18 15.04 4.48
CA PHE A 307 1.25 14.03 4.98
C PHE A 307 -0.22 14.44 4.99
N ASP A 308 -0.54 15.65 4.51
CA ASP A 308 -1.90 16.18 4.44
C ASP A 308 -2.67 16.12 5.77
N THR A 309 -1.94 16.29 6.89
CA THR A 309 -2.50 16.30 8.24
C THR A 309 -1.63 17.16 9.17
N SER A 310 -2.21 17.59 10.30
CA SER A 310 -1.48 18.38 11.31
C SER A 310 -0.67 17.48 12.26
N LEU A 311 0.39 18.04 12.86
CA LEU A 311 1.18 17.33 13.89
C LEU A 311 0.32 16.89 15.10
N HIS A 312 -0.67 17.70 15.46
CA HIS A 312 -1.56 17.44 16.59
C HIS A 312 -2.50 16.30 16.29
N GLU A 313 -3.19 16.38 15.14
CA GLU A 313 -4.09 15.34 14.67
C GLU A 313 -3.35 14.01 14.48
N TYR A 314 -2.15 14.05 13.92
CA TYR A 314 -1.29 12.87 13.81
C TYR A 314 -0.99 12.27 15.19
N ARG A 315 -0.61 13.07 16.18
CA ARG A 315 -0.26 12.57 17.52
C ARG A 315 -1.46 12.03 18.31
N GLU A 316 -2.60 12.70 18.26
CA GLU A 316 -3.80 12.22 18.96
C GLU A 316 -4.26 10.86 18.44
N ARG A 317 -4.10 10.61 17.13
CA ARG A 317 -4.36 9.29 16.52
C ARG A 317 -3.47 8.17 17.09
N PHE A 318 -2.28 8.47 17.61
CA PHE A 318 -1.37 7.48 18.23
C PHE A 318 -1.48 7.41 19.76
N ARG A 319 -2.08 8.40 20.43
CA ARG A 319 -2.32 8.36 21.88
C ARG A 319 -3.61 7.64 22.28
N GLN A 320 -4.56 7.52 21.35
CA GLN A 320 -5.83 6.82 21.55
C GLN A 320 -5.76 5.33 21.15
N ALA A 321 -4.56 4.81 20.89
CA ALA A 321 -4.24 3.41 20.64
C ALA A 321 -3.58 2.79 21.88
#